data_AF-A0A510HIF6-F1
#
_entry.id   AF-A0A510HIF6-F1
#
_cell.length_a   1.000
_cell.length_b   1.000
_cell.length_c   1.000
_cell.angle_alpha   90.00
_cell.angle_beta   90.00
_cell.angle_gamma   90.00
#
_symmetry.space_group_name_H-M   'P 1'
#
loop_
_entity.id
_entity.type
_entity.pdbx_description
1 polymer ?
#
loop_
_entity_poly.entity_id
_entity_poly.type
_entity_poly.pdbx_seq_one_letter_code
_entity_poly.pdbx_strand_id
1 'polypeptide(L)'
;MESVERLGGEDRGEISSIRTVALASFIGTTVEWYDFFIYGTAAATVFGTLFFPELSPTAGTLAAFSTFAVGFFARPVGGAIFDH
;
A
#
# COMPACT_ATOMS: atom_id res chain seq x y z
N MET A 1 -36.67 -37.66 24.38
CA MET A 1 -36.71 -36.33 23.73
C MET A 1 -35.55 -35.52 24.29
N GLU A 2 -34.30 -35.92 23.99
CA GLU A 2 -33.11 -35.29 24.57
C GLU A 2 -31.85 -35.71 23.78
N SER A 3 -31.92 -35.67 22.45
CA SER A 3 -30.78 -36.09 21.60
C SER A 3 -30.59 -35.21 20.37
N VAL A 4 -31.17 -34.01 20.35
CA VAL A 4 -31.09 -33.07 19.22
C VAL A 4 -30.50 -31.72 19.67
N GLU A 5 -29.44 -31.76 20.48
CA GLU A 5 -28.72 -30.55 20.90
C GLU A 5 -27.19 -30.76 20.85
N ARG A 6 -26.70 -31.25 19.71
CA ARG A 6 -25.25 -31.27 19.42
C ARG A 6 -24.92 -30.67 18.06
N LEU A 7 -25.65 -29.62 17.67
CA LEU A 7 -25.27 -28.75 16.56
C LEU A 7 -24.56 -27.51 17.12
N GLY A 8 -23.39 -27.74 17.72
CA GLY A 8 -22.41 -26.70 18.00
C GLY A 8 -21.48 -26.54 16.80
N GLY A 9 -22.05 -26.15 15.66
CA GLY A 9 -21.28 -25.70 14.51
C GLY A 9 -20.69 -24.34 14.83
N GLU A 10 -19.56 -24.32 15.50
CA GLU A 10 -18.68 -23.16 15.50
C GLU A 10 -17.79 -23.26 14.27
N ASP A 11 -18.33 -22.84 13.12
CA ASP A 11 -17.52 -22.27 12.05
C ASP A 11 -16.93 -20.96 12.59
N ARG A 12 -15.95 -21.10 13.49
CA ARG A 12 -15.08 -19.99 13.84
C ARG A 12 -14.19 -19.80 12.62
N GLY A 13 -14.65 -18.94 11.71
CA GLY A 13 -13.76 -18.29 10.76
C GLY A 13 -12.48 -17.94 11.51
N GLU A 14 -11.40 -18.61 11.13
CA GLU A 14 -10.14 -18.64 11.85
C GLU A 14 -9.69 -17.19 12.09
N ILE A 15 -9.84 -16.70 13.33
CA ILE A 15 -9.33 -15.40 13.72
C ILE A 15 -7.84 -15.48 13.43
N SER A 16 -7.40 -14.82 12.35
CA SER A 16 -6.00 -14.80 11.95
C SER A 16 -5.15 -14.56 13.19
N SER A 17 -4.29 -15.52 13.52
CA SER A 17 -3.43 -15.44 14.70
C SER A 17 -2.74 -14.07 14.73
N ILE A 18 -2.62 -13.44 15.91
CA ILE A 18 -1.96 -12.12 16.07
C ILE A 18 -0.58 -12.11 15.37
N ARG A 19 0.12 -13.24 15.37
CA ARG A 19 1.39 -13.41 14.65
C ARG A 19 1.23 -13.26 13.13
N THR A 20 0.20 -13.88 12.55
CA THR A 20 -0.13 -13.79 11.13
C THR A 20 -0.49 -12.35 10.74
N VAL A 21 -1.34 -11.68 11.52
CA VAL A 21 -1.69 -10.27 11.28
C VAL A 21 -0.45 -9.37 11.35
N ALA A 22 0.37 -9.51 12.39
CA ALA A 22 1.59 -8.71 12.55
C ALA A 22 2.59 -8.91 11.39
N LEU A 23 2.79 -10.15 10.94
CA LEU A 23 3.66 -10.46 9.81
C LEU A 23 3.09 -9.91 8.50
N ALA A 24 1.79 -10.05 8.26
CA ALA A 24 1.13 -9.51 7.07
C ALA A 24 1.27 -7.99 7.01
N SER A 25 1.01 -7.28 8.12
CA SER A 25 1.19 -5.83 8.21
C SER A 25 2.64 -5.39 8.01
N PHE A 26 3.61 -6.13 8.58
CA PHE A 26 5.02 -5.84 8.41
C PHE A 26 5.48 -6.01 6.95
N ILE A 27 5.10 -7.12 6.31
CA ILE A 27 5.44 -7.38 4.90
C ILE A 27 4.79 -6.33 4.00
N GLY A 28 3.50 -6.05 4.21
CA GLY A 28 2.78 -5.01 3.47
C GLY A 28 3.46 -3.66 3.58
N THR A 29 3.78 -3.23 4.81
CA THR A 29 4.53 -1.98 5.07
C THR A 29 5.90 -1.99 4.40
N THR A 30 6.61 -3.13 4.40
CA THR A 30 7.93 -3.23 3.76
C THR A 30 7.84 -3.07 2.24
N VAL A 31 6.90 -3.74 1.59
CA VAL A 31 6.67 -3.63 0.14
C VAL A 31 6.29 -2.20 -0.24
N GLU A 32 5.45 -1.58 0.59
CA GLU A 32 5.04 -0.19 0.48
C GLU A 32 6.24 0.78 0.46
N TRP A 33 7.18 0.60 1.40
CA TRP A 33 8.43 1.38 1.45
C TRP A 33 9.37 1.07 0.29
N TYR A 34 9.43 -0.19 -0.14
CA TYR A 34 10.28 -0.62 -1.24
C TYR A 34 9.90 0.06 -2.56
N ASP A 35 8.62 0.03 -2.91
CA ASP A 35 8.10 0.69 -4.11
C ASP A 35 8.36 2.20 -4.07
N PHE A 36 8.10 2.82 -2.92
CA PHE A 36 8.36 4.25 -2.70
C PHE A 36 9.82 4.64 -2.87
N PHE A 37 10.74 3.83 -2.36
CA PHE A 37 12.17 4.10 -2.49
C PHE A 37 12.62 4.02 -3.95
N ILE A 38 12.17 3.00 -4.69
CA ILE A 38 12.53 2.83 -6.09
C ILE A 38 11.90 3.93 -6.95
N TYR A 39 10.61 4.22 -6.76
CA TYR A 39 9.92 5.29 -7.48
C TYR A 39 10.59 6.64 -7.22
N GLY A 40 10.85 6.97 -5.95
CA GLY A 40 11.50 8.22 -5.56
C GLY A 40 12.90 8.36 -6.15
N THR A 41 13.69 7.27 -6.14
CA THR A 41 15.02 7.25 -6.77
C THR A 41 14.94 7.45 -8.28
N ALA A 42 13.98 6.81 -8.94
CA ALA A 42 13.76 6.97 -10.37
C ALA A 42 13.24 8.38 -10.71
N ALA A 43 12.38 8.96 -9.88
CA ALA A 43 11.93 10.36 -9.99
C ALA A 43 13.10 11.34 -9.94
N ALA A 44 14.04 11.10 -9.03
CA ALA A 44 15.23 11.93 -8.86
C ALA A 44 16.22 11.82 -10.03
N THR A 45 16.30 10.67 -10.70
CA THR A 45 17.41 10.36 -11.61
C THR A 45 17.01 10.24 -13.09
N VAL A 46 15.85 9.68 -13.41
CA VAL A 46 15.50 9.29 -14.79
C VAL A 46 14.11 9.71 -15.25
N PHE A 47 13.11 9.85 -14.38
CA PHE A 47 11.74 10.16 -14.85
C PHE A 47 11.60 11.56 -15.44
N GLY A 48 12.36 12.53 -14.94
CA GLY A 48 12.36 13.88 -15.51
C GLY A 48 12.68 13.87 -17.00
N THR A 49 13.69 13.11 -17.42
CA THR A 49 14.09 13.02 -18.84
C THR A 49 13.22 12.06 -19.65
N LEU A 50 12.74 10.97 -19.04
CA LEU A 50 11.93 9.96 -19.72
C LEU A 50 10.49 10.42 -20.00
N PHE A 51 9.87 11.14 -19.06
CA PHE A 51 8.45 11.51 -19.14
C PHE A 51 8.21 13.01 -19.34
N PHE A 52 9.20 13.87 -19.03
CA PHE A 52 9.09 15.32 -19.19
C PHE A 52 10.23 15.94 -20.04
N PRO A 53 10.54 15.39 -21.23
CA PRO A 53 11.72 15.80 -22.02
C PRO A 53 11.64 17.22 -22.58
N GLU A 54 10.44 17.79 -22.72
CA GLU A 54 10.22 19.16 -23.21
C GLU A 54 10.42 20.22 -22.11
N LEU A 55 10.51 19.81 -20.84
CA LEU A 55 10.76 20.71 -19.72
C LEU A 55 12.26 20.94 -19.52
N SER A 56 12.60 22.04 -18.85
CA SER A 56 13.98 22.22 -18.36
C SER A 56 14.32 21.10 -17.36
N PRO A 57 15.61 20.74 -17.19
CA PRO A 57 16.00 19.63 -16.31
C PRO A 57 15.42 19.74 -14.90
N THR A 58 15.46 20.94 -14.30
CA THR A 58 14.90 21.20 -12.98
C THR A 58 13.37 21.05 -12.96
N ALA A 59 12.68 21.59 -13.96
CA ALA A 59 11.22 21.49 -14.04
C ALA A 59 10.75 20.05 -14.27
N GLY A 60 11.46 19.27 -15.10
CA GLY A 60 11.20 17.84 -15.30
C GLY A 60 11.37 17.02 -14.02
N THR A 61 12.43 17.26 -13.25
CA THR A 61 12.61 16.63 -11.93
C THR A 61 11.51 17.02 -10.95
N LEU A 62 11.11 18.30 -10.90
CA LEU A 62 10.01 18.74 -10.03
C LEU A 62 8.67 18.12 -10.44
N ALA A 63 8.40 18.00 -11.74
CA ALA A 63 7.22 17.31 -12.26
C ALA A 63 7.21 15.83 -11.87
N ALA A 64 8.34 15.13 -11.99
CA ALA A 64 8.48 13.74 -11.56
C ALA A 64 8.32 13.55 -10.03
N PHE A 65 8.83 14.46 -9.21
CA PHE A 65 8.56 14.43 -7.77
C PHE A 65 7.10 14.76 -7.44
N SER A 66 6.45 15.59 -8.25
CA SER A 66 5.03 15.90 -8.07
C SER A 66 4.16 14.66 -8.28
N THR A 67 4.47 13.80 -9.27
CA THR A 67 3.76 12.51 -9.43
C THR A 67 4.04 11.56 -8.28
N PHE A 68 5.28 11.53 -7.76
CA PHE A 68 5.60 10.77 -6.54
C PHE A 68 4.78 11.24 -5.33
N ALA A 69 4.63 12.56 -5.16
CA ALA A 69 3.86 13.15 -4.07
C ALA A 69 2.37 12.77 -4.10
N VAL A 70 1.78 12.56 -5.28
CA VAL A 70 0.38 12.10 -5.41
C VAL A 70 0.14 10.77 -4.67
N GLY A 71 1.12 9.86 -4.69
CA GLY A 71 1.04 8.57 -3.99
C GLY A 71 0.87 8.70 -2.48
N PHE A 72 1.37 9.78 -1.87
CA PHE A 72 1.21 10.04 -0.43
C PHE A 72 -0.22 10.45 -0.07
N PHE A 73 -0.95 11.09 -0.98
CA PHE A 73 -2.36 11.44 -0.77
C PHE A 73 -3.30 10.25 -1.01
N ALA A 74 -2.93 9.35 -1.93
CA ALA A 74 -3.70 8.15 -2.19
C ALA A 74 -3.83 7.26 -0.94
N ARG A 75 -2.84 7.24 -0.05
CA ARG A 75 -2.86 6.42 1.18
C ARG A 75 -3.93 6.83 2.19
N PRO A 76 -4.01 8.09 2.66
CA PRO A 76 -5.13 8.55 3.49
C PRO A 76 -6.49 8.31 2.85
N VAL A 77 -6.61 8.50 1.54
CA VAL A 77 -7.87 8.29 0.82
C VAL A 77 -8.26 6.82 0.80
N GLY A 78 -7.32 5.92 0.51
CA GLY A 78 -7.54 4.48 0.59
C GLY A 78 -7.98 4.05 1.99
N GLY A 79 -7.28 4.53 3.04
CA GLY A 79 -7.70 4.31 4.42
C GLY A 79 -9.14 4.77 4.67
N ALA A 80 -9.47 6.00 4.34
CA ALA A 80 -10.82 6.55 4.56
C ALA A 80 -11.94 5.77 3.83
N ILE A 81 -11.66 5.16 2.67
CA ILE A 81 -12.66 4.41 1.88
C ILE A 81 -12.81 2.95 2.37
N PHE A 82 -11.72 2.32 2.80
CA PHE A 82 -11.69 0.88 3.14
C PHE A 82 -11.65 0.60 4.65
N ASP A 83 -11.82 1.61 5.51
CA ASP A 83 -11.82 1.51 6.99
C ASP A 83 -13.18 1.11 7.61
N HIS A 84 -14.11 0.56 6.83
CA HIS A 84 -15.42 0.05 7.29
C HIS A 84 -15.60 -1.44 6.95
#